data_AF-A0A1B6C3K8-F1
#
_entry.id   AF-A0A1B6C3K8-F1
#
_cell.length_a   1.000
_cell.length_b   1.000
_cell.length_c   1.000
_cell.angle_alpha   90.00
_cell.angle_beta   90.00
_cell.angle_gamma   90.00
#
_symmetry.space_group_name_H-M   'P 1'
#
loop_
_entity.id
_entity.type
_entity.pdbx_description
1 polymer ?
#
loop_
_entity_poly.entity_id
_entity_poly.type
_entity_poly.pdbx_seq_one_letter_code
_entity_poly.pdbx_strand_id
1 'polypeptide(L)'
;EVCFPPFFTEDLMVELEDISVKGDRSCRLLALRSLLKKLPTVNFEVLKFVFHHFVRVSENCKLNSMDSKNLAICWWPTLLPIEFSDMGRFEQMRPHLEDIVQTMIDQYPFLFCGKEAFVMV
;
A
#
# COMPACT_ATOMS: atom_id res chain seq x y z
N GLU A 1 15.06 -12.15 14.78
CA GLU A 1 14.48 -11.36 13.67
C GLU A 1 13.02 -11.15 13.96
N VAL A 2 12.56 -9.91 14.07
CA VAL A 2 11.16 -9.60 14.38
C VAL A 2 10.38 -9.68 13.08
N CYS A 3 10.09 -10.90 12.63
CA CYS A 3 9.23 -11.11 11.48
C CYS A 3 7.80 -10.88 11.98
N PHE A 4 7.24 -9.68 11.73
CA PHE A 4 5.79 -9.54 11.78
C PHE A 4 5.21 -10.66 10.91
N PRO A 5 4.18 -11.40 11.37
CA PRO A 5 3.53 -12.36 10.49
C PRO A 5 3.12 -11.61 9.21
N PRO A 6 3.34 -12.21 8.03
CA PRO A 6 3.16 -11.51 6.76
C PRO A 6 1.73 -10.96 6.70
N PHE A 7 1.61 -9.65 6.43
CA PHE A 7 0.31 -8.99 6.40
C PHE A 7 -0.61 -9.60 5.35
N PHE A 8 -0.03 -10.09 4.27
CA PHE A 8 -0.68 -10.72 3.14
C PHE A 8 -0.26 -12.19 3.06
N THR A 9 -1.20 -13.09 2.76
CA THR A 9 -0.86 -14.46 2.34
C THR A 9 -0.25 -14.42 0.94
N GLU A 10 0.44 -15.51 0.54
CA GLU A 10 1.03 -15.61 -0.81
C GLU A 10 0.01 -15.33 -1.93
N ASP A 11 -1.20 -15.88 -1.82
CA ASP A 11 -2.28 -15.65 -2.80
C ASP A 11 -2.67 -14.16 -2.91
N LEU A 12 -2.72 -13.45 -1.78
CA LEU A 12 -3.06 -12.03 -1.76
C LEU A 12 -1.90 -11.16 -2.26
N MET A 13 -0.66 -11.60 -2.09
CA MET A 13 0.51 -10.92 -2.69
C MET A 13 0.48 -11.01 -4.21
N VAL A 14 0.15 -12.17 -4.77
CA VAL A 14 0.00 -12.34 -6.23
C VAL A 14 -1.13 -11.47 -6.76
N GLU A 15 -2.27 -11.42 -6.07
CA GLU A 15 -3.38 -10.54 -6.45
C GLU A 15 -2.98 -9.05 -6.37
N LEU A 16 -2.19 -8.66 -5.37
CA LEU A 16 -1.70 -7.29 -5.22
C LEU A 16 -0.75 -6.91 -6.35
N GLU A 17 0.15 -7.80 -6.78
CA GLU A 17 1.02 -7.60 -7.94
C GLU A 17 0.18 -7.35 -9.20
N ASP A 18 -0.85 -8.17 -9.47
CA ASP A 18 -1.75 -7.98 -10.62
C ASP A 18 -2.51 -6.64 -10.56
N ILE A 19 -2.96 -6.24 -9.36
CA ILE A 19 -3.64 -4.96 -9.16
C ILE A 19 -2.68 -3.78 -9.43
N SER A 20 -1.41 -3.90 -9.02
CA SER A 20 -0.39 -2.85 -9.14
C SER A 20 -0.09 -2.44 -10.59
N VAL A 21 -0.17 -3.39 -11.52
CA VAL A 21 0.11 -3.18 -12.94
C VAL A 21 -1.11 -2.72 -13.76
N LYS A 22 -2.30 -2.65 -13.15
CA LYS A 22 -3.51 -2.16 -13.85
C LYS A 22 -3.36 -0.68 -14.18
N GLY A 23 -3.58 -0.33 -15.45
CA GLY A 23 -3.43 1.05 -15.96
C GLY A 23 -4.50 2.02 -15.46
N ASP A 24 -5.74 1.55 -15.27
CA ASP A 24 -6.84 2.41 -14.80
C ASP A 24 -6.80 2.59 -13.27
N ARG A 25 -6.59 3.83 -12.83
CA ARG A 25 -6.45 4.17 -11.40
C ARG A 25 -7.71 3.88 -10.59
N SER A 26 -8.89 4.12 -11.16
CA SER A 26 -10.17 3.91 -10.48
C SER A 26 -10.44 2.42 -10.26
N CYS A 27 -10.25 1.60 -11.30
CA CYS A 27 -10.31 0.14 -11.20
C CYS A 27 -9.29 -0.39 -10.20
N ARG A 28 -8.05 0.11 -10.23
CA ARG A 28 -7.00 -0.26 -9.28
C ARG A 28 -7.41 0.02 -7.84
N LEU A 29 -7.98 1.19 -7.57
CA LEU A 29 -8.44 1.58 -6.23
C LEU A 29 -9.59 0.69 -5.72
N LEU A 30 -10.55 0.37 -6.59
CA LEU A 30 -11.66 -0.53 -6.24
C LEU A 30 -11.20 -1.98 -6.00
N ALA A 31 -10.29 -2.47 -6.83
CA ALA A 31 -9.69 -3.80 -6.67
C ALA A 31 -8.89 -3.86 -5.38
N LEU A 32 -8.10 -2.83 -5.08
CA LEU A 32 -7.33 -2.74 -3.84
C LEU A 32 -8.22 -2.77 -2.60
N ARG A 33 -9.33 -2.02 -2.60
CA ARG A 33 -10.33 -2.09 -1.52
C ARG A 33 -10.91 -3.50 -1.36
N SER A 34 -11.13 -4.20 -2.46
CA SER A 34 -11.67 -5.56 -2.45
C SER A 34 -10.67 -6.55 -1.89
N LEU A 35 -9.38 -6.41 -2.24
CA LEU A 35 -8.28 -7.20 -1.70
C LEU A 35 -8.14 -6.99 -0.19
N LEU A 36 -8.17 -5.74 0.28
CA LEU A 36 -8.04 -5.43 1.71
C LEU A 36 -9.17 -6.07 2.55
N LYS A 37 -10.37 -6.23 1.98
CA LYS A 37 -11.49 -6.92 2.65
C LYS A 37 -11.31 -8.44 2.77
N LYS A 38 -10.43 -9.05 1.97
CA LYS A 38 -10.09 -10.49 2.05
C LYS A 38 -9.07 -10.78 3.13
N LEU A 39 -8.39 -9.76 3.66
CA LEU A 39 -7.39 -9.95 4.71
C LEU A 39 -8.02 -10.50 5.99
N PRO A 40 -7.29 -11.33 6.75
CA PRO A 40 -7.67 -11.65 8.11
C PRO A 40 -7.90 -10.37 8.93
N THR A 41 -8.94 -10.36 9.77
CA THR A 41 -9.35 -9.16 10.52
C THR A 41 -8.20 -8.55 11.33
N VAL A 42 -7.36 -9.38 11.95
CA VAL A 42 -6.19 -8.94 12.72
C VAL A 42 -5.21 -8.18 11.82
N ASN A 43 -4.88 -8.73 10.65
CA ASN A 43 -3.94 -8.13 9.70
C ASN A 43 -4.49 -6.80 9.17
N PHE A 44 -5.79 -6.76 8.82
CA PHE A 44 -6.45 -5.54 8.37
C PHE A 44 -6.38 -4.43 9.42
N GLU A 45 -6.68 -4.72 10.69
CA GLU A 45 -6.62 -3.71 11.77
C GLU A 45 -5.20 -3.22 12.03
N VAL A 46 -4.19 -4.08 11.94
CA VAL A 46 -2.78 -3.65 12.06
C VAL A 46 -2.39 -2.75 10.88
N LEU A 47 -2.70 -3.13 9.64
CA LEU A 47 -2.44 -2.28 8.47
C LEU A 47 -3.16 -0.94 8.61
N LYS A 48 -4.43 -0.94 9.03
CA LYS A 48 -5.20 0.28 9.27
C LYS A 48 -4.52 1.19 10.30
N PHE A 49 -3.96 0.63 11.37
CA PHE A 49 -3.22 1.41 12.37
C PHE A 49 -1.94 2.01 11.78
N VAL A 50 -1.16 1.20 11.05
CA VAL A 50 0.09 1.63 10.41
C VAL A 50 -0.15 2.74 9.37
N PHE A 51 -1.10 2.54 8.46
CA PHE A 51 -1.43 3.54 7.45
C PHE A 51 -2.05 4.80 8.05
N HIS A 52 -2.80 4.69 9.14
CA HIS A 52 -3.26 5.88 9.88
C HIS A 52 -2.08 6.71 10.41
N HIS A 53 -1.03 6.04 10.90
CA HIS A 53 0.18 6.72 11.33
C HIS A 53 0.88 7.41 10.16
N PHE A 54 1.02 6.75 9.00
CA PHE A 54 1.62 7.38 7.82
C PHE A 54 0.86 8.61 7.34
N VAL A 55 -0.47 8.59 7.36
CA VAL A 55 -1.28 9.78 7.06
C VAL A 55 -0.87 10.94 7.96
N ARG A 56 -0.81 10.74 9.28
CA ARG A 56 -0.41 11.78 10.25
C ARG A 56 1.02 12.28 10.07
N VAL A 57 1.94 11.39 9.66
CA VAL A 57 3.32 11.78 9.34
C VAL A 57 3.33 12.66 8.08
N SER A 58 2.59 12.27 7.05
CA SER A 58 2.49 12.99 5.78
C SER A 58 1.85 14.38 5.90
N GLU A 59 0.89 14.55 6.81
CA GLU A 59 0.30 15.86 7.13
C GLU A 59 1.32 16.86 7.69
N ASN A 60 2.43 16.37 8.27
CA ASN A 60 3.52 17.18 8.81
C ASN A 60 4.75 17.24 7.88
N CYS A 61 4.58 16.94 6.60
CA CYS A 61 5.67 16.88 5.60
C CYS A 61 6.52 18.16 5.52
N LYS A 62 5.95 19.33 5.82
CA LYS A 62 6.69 20.60 5.85
C LYS A 62 7.77 20.65 6.94
N LEU A 63 7.62 19.85 8.00
CA LEU A 63 8.56 19.80 9.13
C LEU A 63 9.50 18.59 9.06
N ASN A 64 8.97 17.43 8.66
CA ASN A 64 9.73 16.18 8.65
C ASN A 64 10.23 15.75 7.26
N SER A 65 9.86 16.47 6.19
CA SER A 65 10.19 16.18 4.79
C SER A 65 9.69 14.83 4.27
N MET A 66 8.70 14.22 4.95
CA MET A 66 8.10 12.95 4.58
C MET A 66 6.67 13.17 4.08
N ASP A 67 6.50 13.31 2.77
CA ASP A 67 5.19 13.22 2.11
C ASP A 67 4.79 11.75 1.89
N SER A 68 3.58 11.50 1.37
CA SER A 68 3.09 10.13 1.14
C SER A 68 3.96 9.34 0.18
N LYS A 69 4.56 10.00 -0.81
CA LYS A 69 5.50 9.39 -1.76
C LYS A 69 6.80 8.94 -1.10
N ASN A 70 7.42 9.81 -0.30
CA ASN A 70 8.65 9.48 0.43
C ASN A 70 8.40 8.35 1.44
N LEU A 71 7.26 8.37 2.12
CA LEU A 71 6.85 7.28 3.00
C LEU A 71 6.69 5.96 2.22
N ALA A 72 6.02 5.98 1.07
CA ALA A 72 5.85 4.80 0.25
C ALA A 72 7.20 4.21 -0.23
N ILE A 73 8.12 5.04 -0.70
CA ILE A 73 9.47 4.63 -1.11
C ILE A 73 10.21 3.92 0.02
N CYS A 74 10.14 4.45 1.24
CA CYS A 74 10.85 3.87 2.39
C CYS A 74 10.19 2.60 2.93
N TRP A 75 8.87 2.49 2.85
CA TRP A 75 8.11 1.46 3.56
C TRP A 75 7.58 0.33 2.69
N TRP A 76 7.52 0.48 1.37
CA TRP A 76 7.03 -0.60 0.51
C TRP A 76 7.78 -1.92 0.69
N PRO A 77 9.13 -1.98 0.85
CA PRO A 77 9.82 -3.26 0.98
C PRO A 77 9.47 -3.98 2.29
N THR A 78 9.16 -3.22 3.34
CA THR A 78 8.78 -3.75 4.65
C THR A 78 7.34 -4.25 4.68
N LEU A 79 6.44 -3.56 3.95
CA LEU A 79 5.01 -3.89 3.91
C LEU A 79 4.71 -5.04 2.93
N LEU A 80 5.49 -5.11 1.84
CA LEU A 80 5.32 -6.04 0.73
C LEU A 80 6.63 -6.83 0.58
N PRO A 81 6.82 -7.91 1.36
CA PRO A 81 8.05 -8.70 1.34
C PRO A 81 8.10 -9.58 0.07
N ILE A 82 8.27 -8.94 -1.09
CA ILE A 82 8.38 -9.59 -2.40
C ILE A 82 9.85 -9.90 -2.65
N GLU A 83 10.15 -11.18 -2.90
CA GLU A 83 11.48 -11.59 -3.31
C GLU A 83 11.68 -11.41 -4.81
N PHE A 84 12.76 -10.71 -5.17
CA PHE A 84 13.16 -10.51 -6.56
C PHE A 84 14.46 -11.26 -6.84
N SER A 85 14.39 -12.25 -7.74
CA SER A 85 15.57 -12.97 -8.23
C SER A 85 16.27 -12.26 -9.40
N ASP A 86 15.58 -11.33 -10.05
CA ASP A 86 16.04 -10.60 -11.23
C ASP A 86 15.93 -9.08 -11.01
N MET A 87 17.04 -8.37 -11.27
CA MET A 87 17.08 -6.91 -11.15
C MET A 87 16.20 -6.22 -12.19
N GLY A 88 16.05 -6.80 -13.39
CA GLY A 88 15.16 -6.25 -14.42
C GLY A 88 13.70 -6.25 -13.96
N ARG A 89 13.22 -7.37 -13.41
CA ARG A 89 11.89 -7.48 -12.80
C ARG A 89 11.71 -6.53 -11.61
N PHE A 90 12.74 -6.38 -10.77
CA PHE A 90 12.72 -5.43 -9.65
C PHE A 90 12.50 -4.00 -10.14
N GLU A 91 13.28 -3.53 -11.11
CA GLU A 91 13.17 -2.17 -11.65
C GLU A 91 11.81 -1.90 -12.32
N GLN A 92 11.23 -2.92 -12.95
CA GLN A 92 9.91 -2.83 -13.56
C GLN A 92 8.79 -2.76 -12.52
N MET A 93 8.84 -3.60 -11.47
CA MET A 93 7.77 -3.70 -10.47
C MET A 93 7.82 -2.59 -9.42
N ARG A 94 9.02 -2.13 -9.05
CA ARG A 94 9.22 -1.15 -7.97
C ARG A 94 8.30 0.08 -8.08
N PRO A 95 8.17 0.77 -9.23
CA PRO A 95 7.27 1.94 -9.33
C PRO A 95 5.80 1.60 -9.05
N HIS A 96 5.35 0.40 -9.42
CA HIS A 96 3.97 -0.04 -9.19
C HIS A 96 3.72 -0.34 -7.72
N LEU A 97 4.70 -0.95 -7.03
CA LEU A 97 4.61 -1.24 -5.60
C LEU A 97 4.66 0.03 -4.76
N GLU A 98 5.55 0.96 -5.10
CA GLU A 98 5.60 2.30 -4.52
C GLU A 98 4.25 3.02 -4.68
N ASP A 99 3.67 3.01 -5.89
CA ASP A 99 2.38 3.66 -6.18
C ASP A 99 1.21 3.04 -5.39
N ILE A 100 1.19 1.70 -5.22
CA ILE A 100 0.17 1.03 -4.41
C ILE A 100 0.25 1.47 -2.95
N VAL A 101 1.45 1.50 -2.35
CA VAL A 101 1.63 1.92 -0.95
C VAL A 101 1.30 3.40 -0.80
N GLN A 102 1.72 4.24 -1.74
CA GLN A 102 1.34 5.66 -1.75
C GLN A 102 -0.19 5.83 -1.81
N THR A 103 -0.85 5.08 -2.69
CA THR A 103 -2.32 5.08 -2.82
C THR A 103 -3.01 4.67 -1.52
N MET A 104 -2.45 3.69 -0.79
CA MET A 104 -2.97 3.28 0.52
C MET A 104 -2.90 4.39 1.58
N ILE A 105 -1.89 5.26 1.50
CA ILE A 105 -1.76 6.46 2.36
C ILE A 105 -2.77 7.52 1.91
N ASP A 106 -2.73 7.91 0.64
CA ASP A 106 -3.52 9.04 0.10
C ASP A 106 -5.03 8.75 0.14
N GLN A 107 -5.44 7.50 -0.09
CA GLN A 107 -6.84 7.05 -0.06
C GLN A 107 -7.20 6.30 1.21
N TYR A 108 -6.47 6.53 2.31
CA TYR A 108 -6.69 5.85 3.59
C TYR A 108 -8.18 5.85 4.03
N PRO A 109 -8.93 6.97 3.98
CA PRO A 109 -10.30 6.96 4.46
C PRO A 109 -11.25 6.09 3.63
N PHE A 110 -11.00 5.96 2.33
CA PHE A 110 -11.78 5.09 1.44
C PHE A 110 -11.45 3.61 1.66
N LEU A 111 -10.15 3.31 1.76
CA LEU A 111 -9.64 1.94 1.83
C LEU A 111 -9.88 1.29 3.20
N PHE A 112 -9.65 2.03 4.30
CA PHE A 112 -9.64 1.46 5.65
C PHE A 112 -10.79 1.92 6.56
N CYS A 113 -11.41 3.07 6.27
CA CYS A 113 -12.50 3.61 7.09
C CYS A 113 -13.89 3.48 6.45
N GLY A 114 -13.97 2.96 5.22
CA GLY A 114 -15.24 2.77 4.50
C GLY A 114 -15.92 4.08 4.07
N LYS A 115 -15.19 5.20 4.05
CA LYS A 115 -15.68 6.50 3.55
C LYS A 115 -15.65 6.53 2.01
N GLU A 116 -16.19 7.59 1.40
CA GLU A 116 -16.08 7.81 -0.05
C GLU A 116 -14.64 8.17 -0.46
N ALA A 117 -14.29 7.90 -1.72
CA ALA A 117 -12.97 8.20 -2.27
C ALA A 117 -12.81 9.71 -2.45
N PHE A 118 -11.61 10.22 -2.20
CA PHE A 118 -11.30 11.61 -2.54
C PHE A 118 -10.94 11.67 -4.02
N VAL A 119 -11.71 12.42 -4.79
CA VAL A 119 -11.34 12.77 -6.16
C VAL A 119 -10.10 13.65 -6.06
N MET A 120 -8.94 13.13 -6.49
CA MET A 120 -7.75 13.95 -6.71
C MET A 120 -8.04 14.84 -7.92
N VAL A 121 -8.37 16.11 -7.68
CA VAL A 121 -8.41 17.17 -8.69
C VAL A 121 -7.01 17.71 -8.88
#